data_AF-A0A8J6L4D1-F1
#
_entry.id   AF-A0A8J6L4D1-F1
#
_cell.length_a   1.000
_cell.length_b   1.000
_cell.length_c   1.000
_cell.angle_alpha   90.00
_cell.angle_beta   90.00
_cell.angle_gamma   90.00
#
_symmetry.space_group_name_H-M   'P 1'
#
loop_
_entity.id
_entity.type
_entity.pdbx_description
1 polymer ?
#
loop_
_entity_poly.entity_id
_entity_poly.type
_entity_poly.pdbx_seq_one_letter_code
_entity_poly.pdbx_strand_id
1 'polypeptide(L)'
;METGKMVVLLNLQNLYESLYDALNQYYVYLGGQKYVDLGLGTHRVKCRVHTDFRLIVIEEKAVVYQQFPVPLINRLEKHYLDINTVLEGWQKGIVRELQQWACDFADVKADQLIARHKYSPADAFIGYHSDACASVVLQAVERQGPRDVTEELYRKVSEEAKLILLDCATPDAVVRLRGSTLGLSIAKELSEKYFSKQQHNSFADFLQAHLRMAHLEGQAVFTEVTIFP
;
A
#
# COMPACT_ATOMS: atom_id res chain seq x y z
N MET A 1 19.31 -17.07 5.72
CA MET A 1 19.77 -18.05 4.72
C MET A 1 19.56 -19.48 5.21
N GLU A 2 20.10 -19.82 6.39
CA GLU A 2 20.02 -21.18 6.93
C GLU A 2 18.58 -21.69 7.20
N THR A 3 17.69 -20.80 7.65
CA THR A 3 16.30 -21.12 8.02
C THR A 3 15.33 -21.20 6.84
N GLY A 4 15.79 -20.91 5.61
CA GLY A 4 14.93 -20.93 4.43
C GLY A 4 13.91 -19.79 4.32
N LYS A 5 13.88 -18.84 5.27
CA LYS A 5 12.98 -17.69 5.19
C LYS A 5 13.39 -16.71 4.11
N MET A 6 12.41 -16.16 3.40
CA MET A 6 12.62 -15.08 2.44
C MET A 6 13.11 -13.80 3.12
N VAL A 7 13.99 -13.06 2.46
CA VAL A 7 14.46 -11.74 2.92
C VAL A 7 14.21 -10.71 1.82
N VAL A 8 13.66 -9.55 2.23
CA VAL A 8 13.48 -8.38 1.38
C VAL A 8 14.51 -7.33 1.79
N LEU A 9 15.35 -6.88 0.85
CA LEU A 9 16.36 -5.86 1.05
C LEU A 9 15.91 -4.55 0.40
N LEU A 10 15.73 -3.51 1.23
CA LEU A 10 15.35 -2.15 0.80
C LEU A 10 16.56 -1.23 0.56
N ASN A 11 17.77 -1.70 0.84
CA ASN A 11 19.01 -0.96 0.58
C ASN A 11 20.18 -1.93 0.41
N LEU A 12 20.43 -2.36 -0.82
CA LEU A 12 21.48 -3.35 -1.11
C LEU A 12 22.89 -2.76 -1.08
N GLN A 13 23.05 -1.44 -1.22
CA GLN A 13 24.38 -0.83 -1.41
C GLN A 13 25.33 -1.14 -0.25
N ASN A 14 24.83 -1.06 0.98
CA ASN A 14 25.61 -1.34 2.19
C ASN A 14 25.97 -2.82 2.36
N LEU A 15 25.21 -3.71 1.73
CA LEU A 15 25.36 -5.17 1.88
C LEU A 15 25.95 -5.84 0.65
N TYR A 16 26.16 -5.11 -0.44
CA TYR A 16 26.58 -5.68 -1.71
C TYR A 16 27.92 -6.41 -1.60
N GLU A 17 28.92 -5.78 -0.98
CA GLU A 17 30.23 -6.41 -0.78
C GLU A 17 30.13 -7.67 0.10
N SER A 18 29.28 -7.61 1.13
CA SER A 18 29.07 -8.69 2.09
C SER A 18 28.35 -9.90 1.46
N LEU A 19 27.42 -9.63 0.53
CA LEU A 19 26.57 -10.64 -0.12
C LEU A 19 27.07 -11.06 -1.50
N TYR A 20 28.24 -10.58 -1.94
CA TYR A 20 28.72 -10.77 -3.31
C TYR A 20 28.73 -12.24 -3.73
N ASP A 21 29.33 -13.12 -2.92
CA ASP A 21 29.42 -14.56 -3.22
C ASP A 21 28.04 -15.24 -3.19
N ALA A 22 27.15 -14.79 -2.29
CA ALA A 22 25.76 -15.26 -2.22
C ALA A 22 24.95 -14.89 -3.47
N LEU A 23 25.08 -13.66 -3.97
CA LEU A 23 24.40 -13.20 -5.17
C LEU A 23 24.94 -13.86 -6.45
N ASN A 24 26.19 -14.31 -6.44
CA ASN A 24 26.78 -15.10 -7.53
C ASN A 24 26.25 -16.55 -7.58
N GLN A 25 25.56 -17.02 -6.55
CA GLN A 25 25.10 -18.41 -6.44
C GLN A 25 26.24 -19.45 -6.54
N TYR A 26 27.46 -19.06 -6.14
CA TYR A 26 28.61 -19.98 -6.07
C TYR A 26 28.56 -20.78 -4.77
N TYR A 27 27.80 -21.86 -4.78
CA TYR A 27 27.64 -22.75 -3.63
C TYR A 27 28.67 -23.87 -3.60
N VAL A 28 29.20 -24.15 -2.41
CA VAL A 28 29.98 -25.36 -2.12
C VAL A 28 29.05 -26.38 -1.45
N TYR A 29 29.13 -27.64 -1.88
CA TYR A 29 28.29 -28.71 -1.34
C TYR A 29 29.10 -29.55 -0.35
N LEU A 30 28.57 -29.72 0.86
CA LEU A 30 29.11 -30.62 1.88
C LEU A 30 27.96 -31.38 2.53
N GLY A 31 27.98 -32.71 2.47
CA GLY A 31 26.91 -33.56 3.04
C GLY A 31 25.52 -33.28 2.45
N GLY A 32 25.44 -32.94 1.16
CA GLY A 32 24.18 -32.58 0.49
C GLY A 32 23.63 -31.19 0.82
N GLN A 33 24.31 -30.42 1.68
CA GLN A 33 23.93 -29.05 2.05
C GLN A 33 24.72 -28.02 1.24
N LYS A 34 24.07 -26.91 0.88
CA LYS A 34 24.70 -25.77 0.21
C LYS A 34 25.34 -24.84 1.23
N TYR A 35 26.56 -24.40 0.96
CA TYR A 35 27.27 -23.39 1.74
C TYR A 35 27.74 -22.25 0.83
N VAL A 36 27.73 -21.04 1.35
CA VAL A 36 28.29 -19.86 0.67
C VAL A 36 29.10 -19.02 1.66
N ASP A 37 30.12 -18.33 1.15
CA ASP A 37 30.87 -17.37 1.93
C ASP A 37 30.09 -16.06 2.05
N LEU A 38 29.92 -15.57 3.28
CA LEU A 38 29.42 -14.22 3.54
C LEU A 38 30.56 -13.38 4.10
N GLY A 39 30.75 -12.20 3.50
CA GLY A 39 31.71 -11.21 3.97
C GLY A 39 31.10 -10.36 5.10
N LEU A 40 31.88 -10.13 6.15
CA LEU A 40 31.61 -9.17 7.21
C LEU A 40 32.90 -8.37 7.43
N GLY A 41 33.07 -7.29 6.66
CA GLY A 41 34.34 -6.57 6.58
C GLY A 41 35.46 -7.47 6.07
N THR A 42 36.51 -7.67 6.87
CA THR A 42 37.64 -8.55 6.54
C THR A 42 37.39 -10.03 6.83
N HIS A 43 36.31 -10.38 7.54
CA HIS A 43 35.99 -11.76 7.90
C HIS A 43 35.08 -12.40 6.86
N ARG A 44 35.39 -13.62 6.45
CA ARG A 44 34.52 -14.45 5.62
C ARG A 44 34.07 -15.67 6.41
N VAL A 45 32.76 -15.91 6.44
CA VAL A 45 32.15 -17.03 7.17
C VAL A 45 31.37 -17.88 6.19
N LYS A 46 31.52 -19.21 6.29
CA LYS A 46 30.71 -20.17 5.53
C LYS A 46 29.35 -20.31 6.19
N CYS A 47 28.32 -19.88 5.49
CA CYS A 47 26.94 -19.96 5.94
C CYS A 47 26.18 -21.01 5.13
N ARG A 48 25.39 -21.84 5.82
CA ARG A 48 24.50 -22.80 5.19
C ARG A 48 23.35 -22.08 4.50
N VAL A 49 23.00 -22.51 3.30
CA VAL A 49 21.91 -21.95 2.49
C VAL A 49 20.84 -23.01 2.30
N HIS A 50 19.66 -22.74 2.84
CA HIS A 50 18.50 -23.60 2.65
C HIS A 50 18.02 -23.55 1.19
N THR A 51 17.42 -24.63 0.68
CA THR A 51 16.91 -24.70 -0.70
C THR A 51 15.79 -23.70 -0.98
N ASP A 52 14.98 -23.43 0.04
CA ASP A 52 13.80 -22.56 -0.07
C ASP A 52 14.11 -21.09 0.20
N PHE A 53 15.37 -20.77 0.52
CA PHE A 53 15.77 -19.39 0.74
C PHE A 53 15.61 -18.56 -0.52
N ARG A 54 14.89 -17.43 -0.41
CA ARG A 54 14.72 -16.43 -1.46
C ARG A 54 15.17 -15.06 -0.98
N LEU A 55 15.76 -14.28 -1.87
CA LEU A 55 16.19 -12.92 -1.62
C LEU A 55 15.57 -12.02 -2.67
N ILE A 56 14.85 -11.00 -2.23
CA ILE A 56 14.24 -9.97 -3.08
C ILE A 56 14.92 -8.66 -2.75
N VAL A 57 15.33 -7.94 -3.79
CA VAL A 57 15.89 -6.59 -3.67
C VAL A 57 14.84 -5.63 -4.24
N ILE A 58 14.38 -4.70 -3.42
CA ILE A 58 13.48 -3.63 -3.85
C ILE A 58 14.28 -2.35 -3.83
N GLU A 59 14.34 -1.68 -4.97
CA GLU A 59 14.99 -0.38 -5.11
C GLU A 59 14.29 0.45 -6.18
N GLU A 60 14.44 1.77 -6.07
CA GLU A 60 14.01 2.74 -7.04
C GLU A 60 14.74 2.56 -8.37
N LYS A 61 13.97 2.68 -9.46
CA LYS A 61 14.48 2.59 -10.83
C LYS A 61 15.71 3.50 -11.01
N ALA A 62 15.61 4.77 -10.63
CA ALA A 62 16.68 5.74 -10.81
C ALA A 62 17.99 5.31 -10.12
N VAL A 63 17.89 4.79 -8.89
CA VAL A 63 19.05 4.32 -8.12
C VAL A 63 19.70 3.11 -8.78
N VAL A 64 18.90 2.15 -9.26
CA VAL A 64 19.43 0.99 -9.99
C VAL A 64 20.18 1.40 -11.26
N TYR A 65 19.67 2.36 -12.02
CA TYR A 65 20.35 2.79 -13.26
C TYR A 65 21.61 3.65 -13.00
N GLN A 66 21.65 4.41 -11.90
CA GLN A 66 22.72 5.37 -11.66
C GLN A 66 23.82 4.85 -10.74
N GLN A 67 23.46 4.04 -9.74
CA GLN A 67 24.36 3.71 -8.63
C GLN A 67 24.75 2.24 -8.61
N PHE A 68 23.89 1.33 -9.10
CA PHE A 68 24.20 -0.09 -9.02
C PHE A 68 25.28 -0.48 -10.05
N PRO A 69 26.33 -1.20 -9.64
CA PRO A 69 27.32 -1.72 -10.56
C PRO A 69 26.67 -2.67 -11.58
N VAL A 70 27.00 -2.55 -12.86
CA VAL A 70 26.53 -3.45 -13.93
C VAL A 70 26.67 -4.94 -13.57
N PRO A 71 27.77 -5.41 -12.92
CA PRO A 71 27.89 -6.81 -12.51
C PRO A 71 26.85 -7.24 -11.47
N LEU A 72 26.39 -6.34 -10.61
CA LEU A 72 25.34 -6.63 -9.65
C LEU A 72 23.99 -6.78 -10.36
N ILE A 73 23.68 -5.81 -11.23
CA ILE A 73 22.45 -5.80 -12.03
C ILE A 73 22.33 -7.10 -12.83
N ASN A 74 23.42 -7.60 -13.41
CA ASN A 74 23.40 -8.82 -14.22
C ASN A 74 23.23 -10.13 -13.44
N ARG A 75 23.32 -10.10 -12.11
CA ARG A 75 23.13 -11.27 -11.24
C ARG A 75 21.72 -11.36 -10.68
N LEU A 76 20.96 -10.28 -10.78
CA LEU A 76 19.58 -10.20 -10.32
C LEU A 76 18.64 -10.40 -11.50
N GLU A 77 17.57 -11.14 -11.25
CA GLU A 77 16.40 -11.15 -12.12
C GLU A 77 15.64 -9.84 -11.93
N LYS A 78 15.34 -9.14 -13.03
CA LYS A 78 14.84 -7.75 -12.98
C LYS A 78 13.35 -7.76 -13.29
N HIS A 79 12.57 -7.26 -12.35
CA HIS A 79 11.15 -7.00 -12.52
C HIS A 79 10.89 -5.54 -12.21
N TYR A 80 10.15 -4.88 -13.09
CA TYR A 80 9.69 -3.51 -12.84
C TYR A 80 8.27 -3.58 -12.32
N LEU A 81 8.06 -3.09 -11.09
CA LEU A 81 6.76 -3.05 -10.44
C LEU A 81 6.37 -1.60 -10.20
N ASP A 82 5.33 -1.16 -10.88
CA ASP A 82 4.64 0.11 -10.66
C ASP A 82 3.17 -0.22 -10.34
N ILE A 83 2.55 0.50 -9.42
CA ILE A 83 1.14 0.28 -9.06
C ILE A 83 0.24 0.36 -10.31
N ASN A 84 0.60 1.22 -11.27
CA ASN A 84 -0.09 1.36 -12.54
C ASN A 84 0.12 0.15 -13.48
N THR A 85 1.17 -0.65 -13.27
CA THR A 85 1.41 -1.89 -14.03
C THR A 85 0.73 -3.11 -13.42
N VAL A 86 0.45 -3.10 -12.11
CA VAL A 86 -0.26 -4.20 -11.43
C VAL A 86 -1.75 -4.18 -11.73
N LEU A 87 -2.34 -3.00 -11.90
CA LEU A 87 -3.78 -2.86 -12.08
C LEU A 87 -4.26 -3.30 -13.48
N GLU A 88 -5.34 -4.08 -13.49
CA GLU A 88 -6.06 -4.47 -14.69
C GLU A 88 -6.83 -3.28 -15.32
N GLY A 89 -7.25 -3.44 -16.58
CA GLY A 89 -7.92 -2.38 -17.33
C GLY A 89 -9.20 -1.85 -16.66
N TRP A 90 -10.03 -2.73 -16.10
CA TRP A 90 -11.25 -2.33 -15.40
C TRP A 90 -10.97 -1.67 -14.04
N GLN A 91 -9.93 -2.13 -13.32
CA GLN A 91 -9.50 -1.54 -12.04
C GLN A 91 -9.01 -0.10 -12.26
N LYS A 92 -8.29 0.16 -13.36
CA LYS A 92 -7.90 1.52 -13.78
C LYS A 92 -9.10 2.41 -14.07
N GLY A 93 -10.22 1.84 -14.53
CA GLY A 93 -11.50 2.55 -14.66
C GLY A 93 -11.97 3.07 -13.30
N ILE A 94 -12.02 2.18 -12.29
CA ILE A 94 -12.40 2.52 -10.92
C ILE A 94 -11.46 3.57 -10.33
N VAL A 95 -10.15 3.48 -10.56
CA VAL A 95 -9.18 4.48 -10.07
C VAL A 95 -9.52 5.88 -10.57
N ARG A 96 -9.85 6.04 -11.87
CA ARG A 96 -10.23 7.33 -12.44
C ARG A 96 -11.53 7.86 -11.86
N GLU A 97 -12.52 6.98 -11.70
CA GLU A 97 -13.81 7.33 -11.07
C GLU A 97 -13.61 7.76 -9.61
N LEU A 98 -12.75 7.07 -8.86
CA LEU A 98 -12.45 7.38 -7.46
C LEU A 98 -11.66 8.69 -7.33
N GLN A 99 -10.72 8.97 -8.24
CA GLN A 99 -10.01 10.26 -8.29
C GLN A 99 -10.98 11.41 -8.55
N GLN A 100 -11.89 11.24 -9.52
CA GLN A 100 -12.92 12.24 -9.80
C GLN A 100 -13.85 12.43 -8.59
N TRP A 101 -14.30 11.33 -7.98
CA TRP A 101 -15.12 11.36 -6.78
C TRP A 101 -14.43 12.08 -5.62
N ALA A 102 -13.13 11.86 -5.41
CA ALA A 102 -12.36 12.54 -4.36
C ALA A 102 -12.25 14.06 -4.62
N CYS A 103 -12.08 14.46 -5.88
CA CYS A 103 -12.14 15.87 -6.28
C CYS A 103 -13.51 16.49 -6.02
N ASP A 104 -14.59 15.79 -6.40
CA ASP A 104 -15.98 16.23 -6.19
C ASP A 104 -16.36 16.26 -4.70
N PHE A 105 -15.75 15.39 -3.88
CA PHE A 105 -15.90 15.39 -2.44
C PHE A 105 -15.28 16.65 -1.81
N ALA A 106 -14.08 17.03 -2.26
CA ALA A 106 -13.37 18.19 -1.77
C ALA A 106 -13.91 19.53 -2.34
N ASP A 107 -14.47 19.53 -3.55
CA ASP A 107 -14.97 20.74 -4.21
C ASP A 107 -16.31 21.21 -3.63
N VAL A 108 -16.23 22.07 -2.63
CA VAL A 108 -17.38 22.61 -1.91
C VAL A 108 -17.71 24.01 -2.43
N LYS A 109 -18.92 24.18 -2.97
CA LYS A 109 -19.46 25.47 -3.46
C LYS A 109 -20.16 26.24 -2.33
N ALA A 110 -19.56 26.31 -1.15
CA ALA A 110 -20.09 27.14 -0.07
C ALA A 110 -19.88 28.63 -0.43
N ASP A 111 -20.87 29.47 -0.07
CA ASP A 111 -20.95 30.87 -0.47
C ASP A 111 -19.60 31.59 -0.40
N GLN A 112 -19.22 32.18 -1.53
CA GLN A 112 -17.95 32.87 -1.79
C GLN A 112 -17.69 34.11 -0.89
N LEU A 113 -18.50 34.29 0.15
CA LEU A 113 -18.58 35.52 0.94
C LEU A 113 -17.62 35.56 2.15
N ILE A 114 -17.05 34.43 2.61
CA ILE A 114 -16.23 34.43 3.84
C ILE A 114 -14.84 33.78 3.69
N ALA A 115 -14.63 32.80 2.81
CA ALA A 115 -13.29 32.25 2.57
C ALA A 115 -13.11 31.71 1.13
N ARG A 116 -12.11 32.24 0.41
CA ARG A 116 -11.72 31.82 -0.96
C ARG A 116 -10.89 30.53 -1.01
N HIS A 117 -10.94 29.70 0.03
CA HIS A 117 -10.11 28.50 0.08
C HIS A 117 -10.71 27.40 -0.80
N LYS A 118 -9.98 27.05 -1.85
CA LYS A 118 -10.25 25.87 -2.66
C LYS A 118 -9.62 24.67 -1.96
N TYR A 119 -10.45 23.73 -1.52
CA TYR A 119 -9.98 22.49 -0.92
C TYR A 119 -9.55 21.51 -2.02
N SER A 120 -8.45 20.83 -1.76
CA SER A 120 -7.98 19.70 -2.54
C SER A 120 -8.37 18.38 -1.85
N PRO A 121 -8.37 17.25 -2.55
CA PRO A 121 -8.52 15.93 -1.92
C PRO A 121 -7.52 15.69 -0.78
N ALA A 122 -6.31 16.25 -0.86
CA ALA A 122 -5.30 16.16 0.19
C ALA A 122 -5.64 16.92 1.47
N ASP A 123 -6.54 17.91 1.39
CA ASP A 123 -7.06 18.62 2.56
C ASP A 123 -8.25 17.88 3.20
N ALA A 124 -8.97 17.07 2.41
CA ALA A 124 -10.14 16.32 2.85
C ALA A 124 -9.79 14.92 3.37
N PHE A 125 -8.81 14.26 2.75
CA PHE A 125 -8.38 12.90 3.05
C PHE A 125 -6.92 12.90 3.50
N ILE A 126 -6.69 12.50 4.75
CA ILE A 126 -5.35 12.46 5.34
C ILE A 126 -4.53 11.37 4.64
N GLY A 127 -3.32 11.73 4.18
CA GLY A 127 -2.42 10.81 3.47
C GLY A 127 -2.71 10.69 1.97
N TYR A 128 -3.61 11.50 1.41
CA TYR A 128 -3.90 11.47 -0.02
C TYR A 128 -2.73 12.00 -0.86
N HIS A 129 -2.31 11.20 -1.85
CA HIS A 129 -1.28 11.52 -2.84
C HIS A 129 -1.67 10.95 -4.21
N SER A 130 -0.83 11.14 -5.23
CA SER A 130 -1.10 10.72 -6.63
C SER A 130 -1.59 9.28 -6.77
N ASP A 131 -0.97 8.36 -6.03
CA ASP A 131 -1.23 6.93 -6.12
C ASP A 131 -2.23 6.40 -5.08
N ALA A 132 -2.81 7.26 -4.23
CA ALA A 132 -3.64 6.84 -3.11
C ALA A 132 -4.88 6.08 -3.59
N CYS A 133 -5.54 6.57 -4.65
CA CYS A 133 -6.69 5.88 -5.25
C CYS A 133 -6.31 4.51 -5.83
N ALA A 134 -5.12 4.37 -6.41
CA ALA A 134 -4.65 3.09 -6.95
C ALA A 134 -4.40 2.07 -5.82
N SER A 135 -3.78 2.50 -4.72
CA SER A 135 -3.58 1.68 -3.51
C SER A 135 -4.91 1.24 -2.88
N VAL A 136 -5.86 2.17 -2.75
CA VAL A 136 -7.18 1.88 -2.17
C VAL A 136 -7.98 0.91 -3.04
N VAL A 137 -7.96 1.07 -4.36
CA VAL A 137 -8.63 0.13 -5.28
C VAL A 137 -7.98 -1.26 -5.20
N LEU A 138 -6.65 -1.35 -5.15
CA LEU A 138 -5.95 -2.64 -5.01
C LEU A 138 -6.35 -3.33 -3.71
N GLN A 139 -6.36 -2.60 -2.59
CA GLN A 139 -6.81 -3.13 -1.30
C GLN A 139 -8.28 -3.60 -1.34
N ALA A 140 -9.17 -2.85 -1.99
CA ALA A 140 -10.56 -3.22 -2.14
C ALA A 140 -10.72 -4.50 -2.98
N VAL A 141 -9.91 -4.69 -4.04
CA VAL A 141 -9.89 -5.92 -4.84
C VAL A 141 -9.42 -7.11 -4.02
N GLU A 142 -8.32 -6.97 -3.27
CA GLU A 142 -7.78 -8.05 -2.42
C GLU A 142 -8.81 -8.53 -1.39
N ARG A 143 -9.58 -7.60 -0.79
CA ARG A 143 -10.66 -7.94 0.15
C ARG A 143 -11.81 -8.75 -0.46
N GLN A 144 -12.06 -8.63 -1.77
CA GLN A 144 -13.11 -9.41 -2.46
C GLN A 144 -12.65 -10.85 -2.79
N GLY A 145 -11.34 -11.09 -2.79
CA GLY A 145 -10.71 -12.33 -3.24
C GLY A 145 -10.74 -12.52 -4.76
N PRO A 146 -10.10 -13.59 -5.27
CA PRO A 146 -10.08 -13.88 -6.70
C PRO A 146 -11.49 -14.22 -7.22
N ARG A 147 -12.03 -13.40 -8.12
CA ARG A 147 -13.36 -13.56 -8.73
C ARG A 147 -13.35 -13.09 -10.18
N ASP A 148 -14.27 -13.63 -10.97
CA ASP A 148 -14.49 -13.18 -12.34
C ASP A 148 -14.98 -11.73 -12.39
N VAL A 149 -14.52 -11.00 -13.41
CA VAL A 149 -14.90 -9.60 -13.63
C VAL A 149 -16.38 -9.54 -14.01
N THR A 150 -17.20 -9.11 -13.06
CA THR A 150 -18.64 -8.92 -13.22
C THR A 150 -19.01 -7.49 -12.84
N GLU A 151 -20.15 -7.00 -13.34
CA GLU A 151 -20.67 -5.67 -12.97
C GLU A 151 -20.95 -5.56 -11.46
N GLU A 152 -21.32 -6.67 -10.82
CA GLU A 152 -21.49 -6.74 -9.37
C GLU A 152 -20.14 -6.57 -8.64
N LEU A 153 -19.08 -7.25 -9.11
CA LEU A 153 -17.73 -7.09 -8.56
C LEU A 153 -17.24 -5.66 -8.71
N TYR A 154 -17.39 -5.07 -9.91
CA TYR A 154 -17.01 -3.68 -10.18
C TYR A 154 -17.65 -2.72 -9.19
N ARG A 155 -18.96 -2.84 -8.98
CA ARG A 155 -19.73 -2.00 -8.05
C ARG A 155 -19.27 -2.18 -6.60
N LYS A 156 -19.05 -3.43 -6.17
CA LYS A 156 -18.59 -3.72 -4.80
C LYS A 156 -17.20 -3.13 -4.54
N VAL A 157 -16.27 -3.31 -5.47
CA VAL A 157 -14.92 -2.74 -5.36
C VAL A 157 -14.97 -1.21 -5.36
N SER A 158 -15.78 -0.59 -6.23
CA SER A 158 -15.93 0.86 -6.27
C SER A 158 -16.49 1.43 -4.96
N GLU A 159 -17.55 0.82 -4.40
CA GLU A 159 -18.14 1.26 -3.13
C GLU A 159 -17.19 1.02 -1.94
N GLU A 160 -16.53 -0.13 -1.87
CA GLU A 160 -15.53 -0.43 -0.83
C GLU A 160 -14.37 0.56 -0.89
N ALA A 161 -13.88 0.89 -2.10
CA ALA A 161 -12.81 1.86 -2.28
C ALA A 161 -13.21 3.27 -1.77
N LYS A 162 -14.46 3.70 -2.01
CA LYS A 162 -14.97 4.96 -1.43
C LYS A 162 -15.03 4.90 0.10
N LEU A 163 -15.43 3.76 0.68
CA LEU A 163 -15.48 3.60 2.14
C LEU A 163 -14.09 3.63 2.77
N ILE A 164 -13.10 2.98 2.15
CA ILE A 164 -11.70 3.03 2.60
C ILE A 164 -11.19 4.47 2.55
N LEU A 165 -11.45 5.20 1.46
CA LEU A 165 -11.03 6.59 1.34
C LEU A 165 -11.74 7.49 2.38
N LEU A 166 -13.03 7.26 2.62
CA LEU A 166 -13.82 7.95 3.64
C LEU A 166 -13.30 7.69 5.06
N ASP A 167 -12.68 6.55 5.32
CA ASP A 167 -12.06 6.23 6.61
C ASP A 167 -10.87 7.14 6.94
N CYS A 168 -10.24 7.73 5.91
CA CYS A 168 -9.17 8.73 6.05
C CYS A 168 -9.68 10.17 5.97
N ALA A 169 -10.99 10.39 5.84
CA ALA A 169 -11.56 11.72 5.72
C ALA A 169 -11.58 12.46 7.05
N THR A 170 -11.33 13.77 7.01
CA THR A 170 -11.46 14.61 8.21
C THR A 170 -12.94 14.91 8.52
N PRO A 171 -13.33 15.00 9.81
CA PRO A 171 -14.73 15.23 10.17
C PRO A 171 -15.24 16.59 9.66
N ASP A 172 -14.39 17.61 9.58
CA ASP A 172 -14.76 18.92 9.01
C ASP A 172 -15.06 18.83 7.51
N ALA A 173 -14.30 18.01 6.75
CA ALA A 173 -14.59 17.76 5.34
C ALA A 173 -15.93 17.04 5.15
N VAL A 174 -16.24 16.06 6.01
CA VAL A 174 -17.54 15.36 6.00
C VAL A 174 -18.70 16.32 6.30
N VAL A 175 -18.53 17.27 7.22
CA VAL A 175 -19.55 18.30 7.49
C VAL A 175 -19.74 19.24 6.28
N ARG A 176 -18.64 19.64 5.62
CA ARG A 176 -18.68 20.49 4.41
C ARG A 176 -19.32 19.80 3.20
N LEU A 177 -19.36 18.47 3.18
CA LEU A 177 -19.85 17.65 2.07
C LEU A 177 -21.25 18.03 1.56
N ARG A 178 -22.12 18.59 2.41
CA ARG A 178 -23.45 19.07 2.00
C ARG A 178 -23.41 20.16 0.92
N GLY A 179 -22.32 20.92 0.84
CA GLY A 179 -22.11 21.95 -0.17
C GLY A 179 -21.30 21.49 -1.38
N SER A 180 -20.98 20.20 -1.49
CA SER A 180 -20.16 19.67 -2.59
C SER A 180 -20.97 19.34 -3.85
N THR A 181 -20.27 19.03 -4.95
CA THR A 181 -20.87 18.66 -6.24
C THR A 181 -21.52 17.28 -6.23
N LEU A 182 -21.29 16.46 -5.19
CA LEU A 182 -21.86 15.11 -5.04
C LEU A 182 -23.36 15.11 -4.71
N GLY A 183 -23.92 16.26 -4.31
CA GLY A 183 -25.34 16.43 -4.03
C GLY A 183 -25.77 15.95 -2.63
N LEU A 184 -26.91 16.49 -2.16
CA LEU A 184 -27.35 16.37 -0.77
C LEU A 184 -27.66 14.94 -0.32
N SER A 185 -28.20 14.10 -1.22
CA SER A 185 -28.55 12.70 -0.88
C SER A 185 -27.31 11.87 -0.59
N ILE A 186 -26.30 11.95 -1.47
CA ILE A 186 -25.03 11.23 -1.32
C ILE A 186 -24.27 11.76 -0.11
N ALA A 187 -24.24 13.09 0.08
CA ALA A 187 -23.62 13.71 1.24
C ALA A 187 -24.20 13.19 2.57
N LYS A 188 -25.54 13.03 2.64
CA LYS A 188 -26.21 12.49 3.81
C LYS A 188 -25.85 11.03 4.05
N GLU A 189 -25.87 10.19 3.02
CA GLU A 189 -25.51 8.78 3.12
C GLU A 189 -24.06 8.59 3.59
N LEU A 190 -23.11 9.36 3.04
CA LEU A 190 -21.70 9.31 3.43
C LEU A 190 -21.49 9.80 4.86
N SER A 191 -22.20 10.86 5.28
CA SER A 191 -22.17 11.32 6.67
C SER A 191 -22.68 10.25 7.63
N GLU A 192 -23.79 9.58 7.30
CA GLU A 192 -24.34 8.49 8.11
C GLU A 192 -23.37 7.31 8.21
N LYS A 193 -22.70 6.95 7.11
CA LYS A 193 -21.64 5.92 7.09
C LYS A 193 -20.45 6.32 7.97
N TYR A 194 -19.95 7.55 7.85
CA TYR A 194 -18.81 8.05 8.61
C TYR A 194 -19.07 8.10 10.12
N PHE A 195 -20.19 8.69 10.56
CA PHE A 195 -20.46 8.89 11.98
C PHE A 195 -21.10 7.67 12.67
N SER A 196 -21.82 6.81 11.94
CA SER A 196 -22.56 5.68 12.55
C SER A 196 -21.92 4.32 12.29
N LYS A 197 -21.28 4.10 11.13
CA LYS A 197 -20.73 2.78 10.77
C LYS A 197 -19.23 2.70 11.01
N GLN A 198 -18.48 3.76 10.69
CA GLN A 198 -17.05 3.86 10.98
C GLN A 198 -16.82 4.33 12.43
N GLN A 199 -15.59 4.16 12.93
CA GLN A 199 -15.22 4.44 14.32
C GLN A 199 -14.18 5.55 14.40
N HIS A 200 -14.65 6.79 14.23
CA HIS A 200 -13.82 8.01 14.24
C HIS A 200 -13.88 8.81 15.55
N ASN A 201 -14.65 8.34 16.54
CA ASN A 201 -14.93 9.11 17.77
C ASN A 201 -13.74 9.17 18.73
N SER A 202 -13.16 8.02 19.04
CA SER A 202 -12.01 7.92 19.94
C SER A 202 -11.17 6.70 19.61
N PHE A 203 -9.88 6.74 19.96
CA PHE A 203 -9.00 5.59 19.80
C PHE A 203 -9.47 4.38 20.63
N ALA A 204 -10.11 4.61 21.79
CA ALA A 204 -10.64 3.53 22.62
C ALA A 204 -11.85 2.83 21.97
N ASP A 205 -12.78 3.60 21.40
CA ASP A 205 -13.93 3.05 20.67
C ASP A 205 -13.48 2.28 19.44
N PHE A 206 -12.51 2.85 18.69
CA PHE A 206 -11.87 2.20 17.57
C PHE A 206 -11.25 0.86 17.96
N LEU A 207 -10.41 0.83 19.01
CA LEU A 207 -9.79 -0.41 19.48
C LEU A 207 -10.82 -1.44 19.94
N GLN A 208 -11.87 -1.02 20.66
CA GLN A 208 -12.89 -1.95 21.15
C GLN A 208 -13.67 -2.59 19.98
N ALA A 209 -13.99 -1.81 18.95
CA ALA A 209 -14.61 -2.32 17.74
C ALA A 209 -13.66 -3.27 16.99
N HIS A 210 -12.39 -2.86 16.82
CA HIS A 210 -11.39 -3.62 16.07
C HIS A 210 -11.06 -4.97 16.73
N LEU A 211 -10.89 -5.02 18.05
CA LEU A 211 -10.62 -6.27 18.79
C LEU A 211 -11.79 -7.27 18.74
N ARG A 212 -13.01 -6.79 18.49
CA ARG A 212 -14.19 -7.65 18.32
C ARG A 212 -14.31 -8.21 16.90
N MET A 213 -13.57 -7.67 15.94
CA MET A 213 -13.55 -8.21 14.58
C MET A 213 -12.80 -9.53 14.56
N ALA A 214 -13.45 -10.58 14.06
CA ALA A 214 -12.79 -11.84 13.77
C ALA A 214 -11.89 -11.65 12.54
N HIS A 215 -10.60 -11.41 12.77
CA HIS A 215 -9.61 -11.43 11.70
C HIS A 215 -9.34 -12.89 11.33
N LEU A 216 -9.98 -13.35 10.26
CA LEU A 216 -10.05 -14.76 9.89
C LEU A 216 -8.70 -15.40 9.51
N GLU A 217 -7.66 -14.61 9.19
CA GLU A 217 -6.44 -15.14 8.56
C GLU A 217 -5.10 -14.57 9.07
N GLY A 218 -5.08 -13.64 10.02
CA GLY A 218 -3.86 -12.96 10.46
C GLY A 218 -3.41 -13.30 11.88
N GLN A 219 -2.15 -13.73 12.06
CA GLN A 219 -1.52 -13.80 13.40
C GLN A 219 -1.27 -12.41 14.00
N ALA A 220 -1.25 -11.37 13.17
CA ALA A 220 -1.09 -9.97 13.56
C ALA A 220 -1.93 -9.07 12.64
N VAL A 221 -2.40 -7.94 13.17
CA VAL A 221 -3.11 -6.90 12.41
C VAL A 221 -2.36 -5.59 12.62
N PHE A 222 -2.02 -4.93 11.51
CA PHE A 222 -1.33 -3.65 11.51
C PHE A 222 -2.32 -2.57 11.06
N THR A 223 -2.41 -1.49 11.83
CA THR A 223 -3.23 -0.33 11.49
C THR A 223 -2.47 0.94 11.82
N GLU A 224 -2.39 1.84 10.84
CA GLU A 224 -1.87 3.18 11.02
C GLU A 224 -3.04 4.11 11.36
N VAL A 225 -2.90 4.87 12.45
CA VAL A 225 -3.94 5.80 12.92
C VAL A 225 -3.33 7.20 12.95
N THR A 226 -3.94 8.13 12.22
CA THR A 226 -3.56 9.54 12.26
C THR A 226 -4.50 10.30 13.19
N ILE A 227 -3.95 11.11 14.08
CA ILE A 227 -4.71 11.94 15.03
C ILE A 227 -4.27 13.39 14.90
N PHE A 228 -5.23 14.31 15.02
CA PHE A 228 -4.96 15.72 15.26
C PHE A 228 -5.34 16.04 16.72
N PRO A 229 -4.48 16.76 17.47
CA PRO A 229 -4.71 17.09 18.87
C PRO A 229 -5.81 18.15 19.08
#